data_AF-A0A397U4H9-F1
#
_entry.id   AF-A0A397U4H9-F1
#
_cell.length_a   1.000
_cell.length_b   1.000
_cell.length_c   1.000
_cell.angle_alpha   90.00
_cell.angle_beta   90.00
_cell.angle_gamma   90.00
#
_symmetry.space_group_name_H-M   'P 1'
#
loop_
_entity.id
_entity.type
_entity.pdbx_description
1 polymer ?
#
loop_
_entity_poly.entity_id
_entity_poly.type
_entity_poly.pdbx_seq_one_letter_code
_entity_poly.pdbx_strand_id
1 'polypeptide(L)'
;MVAELFPNVDIEKCVQSALSMYKVTPPSVIYRHDQRWWEQPTLIEVKKAELAPRISLKDLVKLKNYVLVIDTRTEQEFGRGHFPLSINMNPVHLEQLSQALWQEKKKYHVVVGIRGESGPSDLVNAGFPRVAVLNGGTDVMRDDGVGVVTGLTPIFIISDWKAFKMRKSLSTQSEKFSRMLLE
;
A
#
# COMPACT_ATOMS: atom_id res chain seq x y z
N MET A 1 -45.75 14.35 -18.92
CA MET A 1 -45.48 13.50 -17.74
C MET A 1 -43.99 13.21 -17.70
N VAL A 2 -43.22 13.92 -16.86
CA VAL A 2 -41.74 13.83 -16.78
C VAL A 2 -41.34 13.66 -15.30
N ALA A 3 -42.10 12.85 -14.56
CA ALA A 3 -41.87 12.64 -13.13
C ALA A 3 -41.22 11.28 -12.82
N GLU A 4 -41.09 10.38 -13.81
CA GLU A 4 -40.66 8.99 -13.56
C GLU A 4 -39.17 8.71 -13.83
N LEU A 5 -38.33 9.73 -13.98
CA LEU A 5 -36.91 9.54 -14.32
C LEU A 5 -35.93 9.82 -13.16
N PHE A 6 -36.42 10.11 -11.95
CA PHE A 6 -35.53 10.24 -10.80
C PHE A 6 -35.43 8.89 -10.08
N PRO A 7 -34.22 8.32 -9.94
CA PRO A 7 -34.05 7.12 -9.16
C PRO A 7 -34.53 7.37 -7.72
N ASN A 8 -35.17 6.37 -7.12
CA ASN A 8 -35.54 6.41 -5.71
C ASN A 8 -34.25 6.35 -4.87
N VAL A 9 -33.68 7.52 -4.57
CA VAL A 9 -32.42 7.67 -3.84
C VAL A 9 -32.73 7.90 -2.37
N ASP A 10 -32.32 6.93 -1.55
CA ASP A 10 -32.29 7.08 -0.09
C ASP A 10 -31.09 7.94 0.31
N ILE A 11 -31.35 9.22 0.57
CA ILE A 11 -30.32 10.21 0.92
C ILE A 11 -29.59 9.81 2.19
N GLU A 12 -30.30 9.28 3.20
CA GLU A 12 -29.70 8.90 4.47
C GLU A 12 -28.73 7.73 4.27
N LYS A 13 -29.15 6.70 3.54
CA LYS A 13 -28.29 5.56 3.21
C LYS A 13 -27.09 5.99 2.36
N CYS A 14 -27.27 6.92 1.43
CA CYS A 14 -26.16 7.49 0.64
C CYS A 14 -25.13 8.20 1.53
N VAL A 15 -25.59 9.06 2.45
CA VAL A 15 -24.71 9.79 3.39
C VAL A 15 -23.99 8.83 4.33
N GLN A 16 -24.70 7.86 4.91
CA GLN A 16 -24.10 6.85 5.78
C GLN A 16 -23.03 6.03 5.05
N SER A 17 -23.31 5.62 3.80
CA SER A 17 -22.36 4.92 2.95
C SER A 17 -21.12 5.78 2.67
N ALA A 18 -21.30 7.04 2.28
CA ALA A 18 -20.21 7.98 2.02
C ALA A 18 -19.33 8.18 3.26
N LEU A 19 -19.93 8.39 4.44
CA LEU A 19 -19.22 8.53 5.71
C LEU A 19 -18.45 7.25 6.07
N SER A 20 -19.01 6.07 5.80
CA SER A 20 -18.33 4.80 6.06
C SER A 20 -17.07 4.64 5.21
N MET A 21 -17.11 5.05 3.93
CA MET A 21 -15.97 5.05 3.03
C MET A 21 -14.92 6.10 3.43
N TYR A 22 -15.37 7.30 3.82
CA TYR A 22 -14.48 8.38 4.26
C TYR A 22 -13.65 7.98 5.49
N LYS A 23 -14.27 7.37 6.50
CA LYS A 23 -13.60 6.95 7.76
C LYS A 23 -12.45 5.96 7.55
N VAL A 24 -12.46 5.25 6.43
CA VAL A 24 -11.49 4.22 6.08
C VAL A 24 -10.67 4.61 4.85
N THR A 25 -10.64 5.90 4.51
CA THR A 25 -9.80 6.45 3.44
C THR A 25 -8.65 7.22 4.08
N PRO A 26 -7.38 6.90 3.77
CA PRO A 26 -6.24 7.62 4.32
C PRO A 26 -6.30 9.13 3.96
N PRO A 27 -6.05 10.06 4.90
CA PRO A 27 -6.17 11.50 4.65
C PRO A 27 -5.38 12.02 3.44
N SER A 28 -4.19 11.47 3.18
CA SER A 28 -3.34 11.86 2.05
C SER A 28 -3.87 11.42 0.67
N VAL A 29 -4.85 10.53 0.63
CA VAL A 29 -5.61 10.24 -0.60
C VAL A 29 -6.50 11.43 -0.97
N ILE A 30 -6.92 12.20 0.03
CA ILE A 30 -7.89 13.30 -0.10
C ILE A 30 -7.19 14.66 -0.23
N TYR A 31 -6.05 14.85 0.43
CA TYR A 31 -5.34 16.14 0.50
C TYR A 31 -3.82 15.98 0.30
N ARG A 32 -3.20 16.91 -0.44
CA ARG A 32 -1.75 16.95 -0.67
C ARG A 32 -1.22 18.33 -0.29
N HIS A 33 -0.20 18.37 0.56
CA HIS A 33 0.56 19.58 0.88
C HIS A 33 1.67 19.79 -0.16
N ASP A 34 1.86 21.04 -0.58
CA ASP A 34 2.94 21.50 -1.47
C ASP A 34 4.28 21.59 -0.71
N GLN A 35 5.38 21.13 -1.32
CA GLN A 35 6.76 21.67 -1.31
C GLN A 35 7.77 20.83 -2.15
N ARG A 36 7.56 19.51 -2.35
CA ARG A 36 8.47 18.59 -3.10
C ARG A 36 7.96 18.23 -4.52
N TRP A 37 8.79 17.61 -5.39
CA TRP A 37 8.37 17.30 -6.78
C TRP A 37 7.20 16.32 -6.87
N TRP A 38 7.09 15.38 -5.92
CA TRP A 38 5.94 14.48 -5.78
C TRP A 38 4.74 15.10 -5.06
N GLU A 39 4.89 16.32 -4.57
CA GLU A 39 3.83 17.13 -3.96
C GLU A 39 3.24 18.12 -4.95
N GLN A 40 3.88 18.33 -6.11
CA GLN A 40 3.36 19.17 -7.18
C GLN A 40 1.97 18.70 -7.64
N PRO A 41 1.09 19.64 -8.02
CA PRO A 41 -0.22 19.32 -8.56
C PRO A 41 -0.11 18.38 -9.77
N THR A 42 -0.56 17.14 -9.60
CA THR A 42 -0.67 16.20 -10.71
C THR A 42 -1.76 16.69 -11.67
N LEU A 43 -1.45 16.75 -12.96
CA LEU A 43 -2.41 17.09 -14.02
C LEU A 43 -3.66 16.21 -13.93
N ILE A 44 -4.82 16.78 -14.25
CA ILE A 44 -6.10 16.08 -14.11
C ILE A 44 -6.19 14.88 -15.06
N GLU A 45 -5.58 14.96 -16.22
CA GLU A 45 -5.48 13.89 -17.22
C GLU A 45 -4.69 12.70 -16.66
N VAL A 46 -3.57 12.98 -15.97
CA VAL A 46 -2.77 11.97 -15.30
C VAL A 46 -3.58 11.33 -14.17
N LYS A 47 -4.27 12.14 -13.34
CA LYS A 47 -5.13 11.62 -12.27
C LYS A 47 -6.26 10.73 -12.80
N LYS A 48 -6.85 11.09 -13.93
CA LYS A 48 -7.92 10.30 -14.59
C LYS A 48 -7.40 8.96 -15.15
N ALA A 49 -6.13 8.89 -15.51
CA ALA A 49 -5.49 7.68 -16.02
C ALA A 49 -4.98 6.75 -14.90
N GLU A 50 -4.85 7.23 -13.66
CA GLU A 50 -4.39 6.42 -12.53
C GLU A 50 -5.45 5.40 -12.09
N LEU A 51 -5.07 4.12 -12.07
CA LEU A 51 -5.94 3.01 -11.63
C LEU A 51 -6.08 2.90 -10.10
N ALA A 52 -5.21 3.58 -9.36
CA ALA A 52 -5.20 3.55 -7.91
C ALA A 52 -4.82 4.92 -7.32
N PRO A 53 -5.40 5.29 -6.17
CA PRO A 53 -5.02 6.51 -5.47
C PRO A 53 -3.56 6.47 -5.01
N ARG A 54 -3.00 7.65 -4.76
CA ARG A 54 -1.70 7.80 -4.12
C ARG A 54 -1.83 7.99 -2.61
N ILE A 55 -0.92 7.39 -1.84
CA ILE A 55 -0.83 7.52 -0.37
C ILE A 55 0.51 8.15 0.02
N SER A 56 0.52 9.02 1.02
CA SER A 56 1.77 9.59 1.56
C SER A 56 2.54 8.58 2.44
N LEU A 57 3.85 8.81 2.60
CA LEU A 57 4.68 8.05 3.53
C LEU A 57 4.18 8.17 4.98
N LYS A 58 3.76 9.37 5.40
CA LYS A 58 3.24 9.63 6.76
C LYS A 58 2.02 8.75 7.09
N ASP A 59 1.09 8.63 6.15
CA ASP A 59 -0.07 7.76 6.33
C ASP A 59 0.29 6.29 6.22
N LEU A 60 1.20 5.92 5.32
CA LEU A 60 1.71 4.55 5.22
C LEU A 60 2.30 4.06 6.55
N VAL A 61 3.10 4.90 7.21
CA VAL A 61 3.70 4.60 8.53
C VAL A 61 2.62 4.39 9.60
N LYS A 62 1.56 5.22 9.61
CA LYS A 62 0.42 5.06 10.54
C LYS A 62 -0.37 3.76 10.27
N LEU A 63 -0.42 3.33 9.02
CA LEU A 63 -1.15 2.14 8.57
C LEU A 63 -0.33 0.85 8.58
N LYS A 64 0.94 0.87 9.03
CA LYS A 64 1.89 -0.25 8.93
C LYS A 64 1.35 -1.62 9.39
N ASN A 65 0.43 -1.65 10.36
CA ASN A 65 -0.17 -2.90 10.87
C ASN A 65 -1.30 -3.44 9.98
N TYR A 66 -1.93 -2.59 9.18
CA TYR A 66 -3.09 -2.88 8.35
C TYR A 66 -2.78 -2.96 6.86
N VAL A 67 -1.53 -2.68 6.47
CA VAL A 67 -1.08 -2.64 5.08
C VAL A 67 -0.22 -3.85 4.73
N LEU A 68 -0.32 -4.28 3.48
CA LEU A 68 0.68 -5.11 2.80
C LEU A 68 1.43 -4.20 1.84
N VAL A 69 2.75 -4.08 2.00
CA VAL A 69 3.59 -3.25 1.12
C VAL A 69 4.26 -4.16 0.11
N ILE A 70 4.03 -3.91 -1.17
CA ILE A 70 4.59 -4.68 -2.28
C ILE A 70 5.56 -3.76 -3.01
N ASP A 71 6.83 -4.13 -3.02
CA ASP A 71 7.90 -3.41 -3.71
C ASP A 71 8.20 -4.11 -5.03
N THR A 72 7.91 -3.45 -6.15
CA THR A 72 8.02 -4.04 -7.49
C THR A 72 9.35 -3.75 -8.17
N ARG A 73 10.30 -3.12 -7.45
CA ARG A 73 11.64 -2.83 -7.97
C ARG A 73 12.50 -4.08 -8.06
N THR A 74 13.68 -3.95 -8.64
CA THR A 74 14.66 -5.05 -8.67
C THR A 74 15.14 -5.40 -7.26
N GLU A 75 15.54 -6.66 -7.05
CA GLU A 75 16.12 -7.13 -5.78
C GLU A 75 17.33 -6.30 -5.33
N GLN A 76 18.12 -5.79 -6.29
CA GLN A 76 19.29 -4.96 -6.02
C GLN A 76 18.88 -3.60 -5.45
N GLU A 77 17.90 -2.93 -6.05
CA GLU A 77 17.37 -1.66 -5.54
C GLU A 77 16.68 -1.84 -4.20
N PHE A 78 15.99 -2.97 -4.05
CA PHE A 78 15.33 -3.38 -2.84
C PHE A 78 16.34 -3.54 -1.67
N GLY A 79 17.43 -4.28 -1.91
CA GLY A 79 18.48 -4.52 -0.92
C GLY A 79 19.26 -3.26 -0.52
N ARG A 80 19.29 -2.22 -1.38
CA ARG A 80 19.89 -0.91 -1.05
C ARG A 80 19.04 -0.10 -0.06
N GLY A 81 17.75 -0.39 0.05
CA GLY A 81 16.83 0.36 0.89
C GLY A 81 15.37 0.07 0.56
N HIS A 82 14.59 -0.34 1.56
CA HIS A 82 13.19 -0.68 1.39
C HIS A 82 12.34 -0.37 2.64
N PHE A 83 11.02 -0.42 2.47
CA PHE A 83 10.07 -0.18 3.55
C PHE A 83 10.00 -1.40 4.47
N PRO A 84 10.07 -1.25 5.81
CA PRO A 84 10.01 -2.37 6.74
C PRO A 84 8.81 -3.27 6.48
N LEU A 85 9.03 -4.59 6.48
CA LEU A 85 7.99 -5.60 6.25
C LEU A 85 7.32 -5.56 4.88
N SER A 86 7.90 -4.83 3.91
CA SER A 86 7.46 -4.96 2.52
C SER A 86 7.78 -6.35 1.98
N ILE A 87 7.32 -6.64 0.78
CA ILE A 87 7.64 -7.84 0.03
C ILE A 87 8.16 -7.39 -1.33
N ASN A 88 9.36 -7.81 -1.70
CA ASN A 88 9.86 -7.60 -3.05
C ASN A 88 9.25 -8.66 -3.97
N MET A 89 8.49 -8.21 -4.97
CA MET A 89 7.76 -9.10 -5.85
C MET A 89 7.75 -8.51 -7.26
N ASN A 90 8.29 -9.26 -8.21
CA ASN A 90 8.08 -8.97 -9.62
C ASN A 90 6.59 -9.21 -9.96
N PRO A 91 5.90 -8.28 -10.64
CA PRO A 91 4.49 -8.44 -10.98
C PRO A 91 4.16 -9.73 -11.75
N VAL A 92 5.10 -10.30 -12.49
CA VAL A 92 4.96 -11.60 -13.18
C VAL A 92 4.60 -12.74 -12.22
N HIS A 93 4.98 -12.66 -10.94
CA HIS A 93 4.67 -13.68 -9.94
C HIS A 93 3.32 -13.46 -9.24
N LEU A 94 2.58 -12.39 -9.57
CA LEU A 94 1.34 -12.06 -8.87
C LEU A 94 0.30 -13.17 -8.99
N GLU A 95 0.13 -13.80 -10.15
CA GLU A 95 -0.85 -14.88 -10.31
C GLU A 95 -0.57 -16.04 -9.34
N GLN A 96 0.69 -16.44 -9.23
CA GLN A 96 1.15 -17.52 -8.36
C GLN A 96 1.01 -17.17 -6.87
N LEU A 97 1.23 -15.90 -6.52
CA LEU A 97 1.25 -15.44 -5.13
C LEU A 97 -0.07 -14.84 -4.65
N SER A 98 -1.03 -14.59 -5.55
CA SER A 98 -2.30 -13.94 -5.26
C SER A 98 -3.02 -14.55 -4.06
N GLN A 99 -3.16 -15.89 -4.04
CA GLN A 99 -3.82 -16.61 -2.95
C GLN A 99 -3.09 -16.42 -1.60
N ALA A 100 -1.76 -16.39 -1.62
CA ALA A 100 -0.93 -16.15 -0.43
C ALA A 100 -1.11 -14.71 0.08
N LEU A 101 -1.10 -13.72 -0.81
CA LEU A 101 -1.34 -12.31 -0.45
C LEU A 101 -2.73 -12.13 0.17
N TRP A 102 -3.76 -12.78 -0.38
CA TRP A 102 -5.11 -12.78 0.18
C TRP A 102 -5.19 -13.37 1.61
N GLN A 103 -4.35 -14.36 1.92
CA GLN A 103 -4.29 -14.96 3.27
C GLN A 103 -3.73 -14.02 4.33
N GLU A 104 -2.99 -12.98 3.95
CA GLU A 104 -2.46 -12.00 4.90
C GLU A 104 -3.55 -11.13 5.53
N LYS A 105 -4.76 -11.12 4.94
CA LYS A 105 -5.95 -10.41 5.43
C LYS A 105 -5.65 -8.95 5.79
N LYS A 106 -4.73 -8.31 5.05
CA LYS A 106 -4.42 -6.90 5.19
C LYS A 106 -5.53 -6.06 4.56
N LYS A 107 -5.81 -4.90 5.18
CA LYS A 107 -6.88 -4.01 4.74
C LYS A 107 -6.46 -3.17 3.54
N TYR A 108 -5.17 -2.84 3.43
CA TYR A 108 -4.63 -2.01 2.36
C TYR A 108 -3.51 -2.74 1.65
N HIS A 109 -3.39 -2.50 0.34
CA HIS A 109 -2.31 -3.06 -0.49
C HIS A 109 -1.58 -1.87 -1.12
N VAL A 110 -0.36 -1.59 -0.68
CA VAL A 110 0.38 -0.42 -1.13
C VAL A 110 1.53 -0.86 -2.01
N VAL A 111 1.55 -0.33 -3.23
CA VAL A 111 2.63 -0.58 -4.20
C VAL A 111 3.68 0.51 -4.07
N VAL A 112 4.91 0.06 -3.91
CA VAL A 112 6.12 0.87 -4.00
C VAL A 112 6.83 0.45 -5.28
N GLY A 113 6.73 1.28 -6.31
CA GLY A 113 7.23 0.94 -7.64
C GLY A 113 8.23 1.95 -8.18
N ILE A 114 8.71 1.66 -9.39
CA ILE A 114 9.53 2.55 -10.19
C ILE A 114 8.66 3.72 -10.68
N ARG A 115 9.24 4.92 -10.74
CA ARG A 115 8.55 6.13 -11.22
C ARG A 115 8.07 5.92 -12.65
N GLY A 116 6.76 6.04 -12.87
CA GLY A 116 6.17 6.03 -14.22
C GLY A 116 5.80 4.65 -14.76
N GLU A 117 6.00 3.57 -14.00
CA GLU A 117 5.54 2.22 -14.37
C GLU A 117 4.13 1.92 -13.84
N SER A 118 3.44 0.98 -14.47
CA SER A 118 2.10 0.51 -14.10
C SER A 118 2.14 -0.37 -12.83
N GLY A 119 2.62 0.18 -11.72
CA GLY A 119 2.74 -0.55 -10.45
C GLY A 119 1.42 -1.14 -9.91
N PRO A 120 0.27 -0.44 -9.94
CA PRO A 120 -0.95 -0.94 -9.31
C PRO A 120 -1.86 -1.75 -10.25
N SER A 121 -1.64 -1.74 -11.57
CA SER A 121 -2.58 -2.32 -12.54
C SER A 121 -2.88 -3.77 -12.24
N ASP A 122 -1.85 -4.55 -11.92
CA ASP A 122 -1.97 -6.00 -11.80
C ASP A 122 -2.75 -6.37 -10.53
N LEU A 123 -2.53 -5.65 -9.42
CA LEU A 123 -3.30 -5.83 -8.19
C LEU A 123 -4.75 -5.36 -8.35
N VAL A 124 -4.97 -4.23 -9.02
CA VAL A 124 -6.33 -3.72 -9.29
C VAL A 124 -7.10 -4.70 -10.17
N ASN A 125 -6.48 -5.19 -11.24
CA ASN A 125 -7.09 -6.15 -12.17
C ASN A 125 -7.31 -7.52 -11.52
N ALA A 126 -6.46 -7.93 -10.57
CA ALA A 126 -6.64 -9.12 -9.75
C ALA A 126 -7.71 -8.94 -8.64
N GLY A 127 -8.36 -7.78 -8.55
CA GLY A 127 -9.48 -7.53 -7.63
C GLY A 127 -9.08 -7.25 -6.19
N PHE A 128 -7.81 -6.89 -5.93
CA PHE A 128 -7.39 -6.52 -4.58
C PHE A 128 -8.08 -5.22 -4.14
N PRO A 129 -8.70 -5.17 -2.95
CA PRO A 129 -9.33 -3.97 -2.46
C PRO A 129 -8.27 -2.99 -1.93
N ARG A 130 -8.59 -1.70 -2.03
CA ARG A 130 -7.82 -0.61 -1.39
C ARG A 130 -6.34 -0.64 -1.80
N VAL A 131 -6.10 -0.80 -3.10
CA VAL A 131 -4.79 -0.65 -3.72
C VAL A 131 -4.43 0.84 -3.74
N ALA A 132 -3.20 1.18 -3.37
CA ALA A 132 -2.69 2.53 -3.47
C ALA A 132 -1.21 2.53 -3.88
N VAL A 133 -0.73 3.64 -4.44
CA VAL A 133 0.67 3.83 -4.82
C VAL A 133 1.34 4.79 -3.84
N LEU A 134 2.55 4.48 -3.38
CA LEU A 134 3.31 5.41 -2.53
C LEU A 134 3.66 6.67 -3.31
N ASN A 135 3.18 7.82 -2.84
CA ASN A 135 3.45 9.11 -3.45
C ASN A 135 4.93 9.48 -3.28
N GLY A 136 5.62 9.76 -4.39
CA GLY A 136 7.07 9.96 -4.39
C GLY A 136 7.89 8.67 -4.41
N GLY A 137 7.26 7.50 -4.46
CA GLY A 137 7.94 6.21 -4.61
C GLY A 137 9.00 5.98 -3.53
N THR A 138 10.22 5.65 -3.92
CA THR A 138 11.33 5.47 -2.96
C THR A 138 12.11 6.73 -2.66
N ASP A 139 11.90 7.81 -3.42
CA ASP A 139 12.56 9.08 -3.17
C ASP A 139 12.06 9.72 -1.87
N VAL A 140 10.76 9.60 -1.59
CA VAL A 140 10.20 10.08 -0.31
C VAL A 140 10.78 9.32 0.89
N MET A 141 11.12 8.04 0.71
CA MET A 141 11.71 7.23 1.77
C MET A 141 13.16 7.61 2.04
N ARG A 142 13.93 7.92 0.98
CA ARG A 142 15.31 8.39 1.08
C ARG A 142 15.41 9.74 1.76
N ASP A 143 14.49 10.65 1.44
CA ASP A 143 14.51 12.03 1.94
C ASP A 143 14.07 12.15 3.40
N ASP A 144 13.01 11.42 3.81
CA ASP A 144 12.56 11.44 5.22
C ASP A 144 13.44 10.58 6.13
N GLY A 145 14.19 9.60 5.60
CA GLY A 145 14.96 8.62 6.38
C GLY A 145 14.11 7.70 7.28
N VAL A 146 12.81 7.93 7.37
CA VAL A 146 11.85 7.17 8.18
C VAL A 146 11.43 5.91 7.42
N GLY A 147 11.67 4.75 8.03
CA GLY A 147 11.20 3.48 7.49
C GLY A 147 12.00 3.02 6.27
N VAL A 148 13.32 3.21 6.29
CA VAL A 148 14.25 2.57 5.34
C VAL A 148 15.05 1.52 6.09
N VAL A 149 14.96 0.28 5.63
CA VAL A 149 15.81 -0.84 6.06
C VAL A 149 16.76 -1.17 4.92
N THR A 150 18.04 -1.42 5.24
CA THR A 150 19.08 -1.77 4.28
C THR A 150 19.49 -3.24 4.40
N GLY A 151 20.10 -3.77 3.34
CA GLY A 151 20.40 -5.19 3.22
C GLY A 151 19.18 -6.01 2.78
N LEU A 152 19.41 -7.23 2.33
CA LEU A 152 18.33 -8.21 2.16
C LEU A 152 17.96 -8.67 3.56
N THR A 153 16.98 -8.01 4.19
CA THR A 153 16.37 -8.65 5.35
C THR A 153 15.70 -9.94 4.88
N PRO A 154 15.57 -10.98 5.71
CA PRO A 154 15.27 -12.32 5.20
C PRO A 154 13.84 -12.54 4.69
N ILE A 155 13.08 -11.48 4.44
CA ILE A 155 11.74 -11.53 3.84
C ILE A 155 11.83 -11.56 2.30
N PHE A 156 13.00 -11.32 1.72
CA PHE A 156 13.06 -10.82 0.36
C PHE A 156 13.46 -11.90 -0.64
N ILE A 157 12.67 -11.98 -1.71
CA ILE A 157 12.59 -13.03 -2.73
C ILE A 157 11.64 -14.15 -2.29
N ILE A 158 10.34 -14.01 -2.64
CA ILE A 158 9.41 -15.13 -2.50
C ILE A 158 9.73 -16.16 -3.58
N SER A 159 10.66 -17.05 -3.28
CA SER A 159 10.65 -18.42 -3.80
C SER A 159 9.98 -19.39 -2.82
N ASP A 160 9.81 -19.01 -1.53
CA ASP A 160 9.14 -19.85 -0.52
C ASP A 160 8.31 -19.08 0.53
N TRP A 161 6.98 -19.17 0.41
CA TRP A 161 5.99 -18.61 1.32
C TRP A 161 6.00 -19.23 2.73
N LYS A 162 6.49 -20.46 2.89
CA LYS A 162 6.55 -21.13 4.21
C LYS A 162 7.59 -20.46 5.11
N ALA A 163 8.71 -20.02 4.55
CA ALA A 163 9.76 -19.30 5.26
C ALA A 163 9.26 -17.94 5.80
N PHE A 164 8.47 -17.22 5.00
CA PHE A 164 7.82 -15.96 5.41
C PHE A 164 6.91 -16.15 6.63
N LYS A 165 6.02 -17.15 6.61
CA LYS A 165 5.08 -17.43 7.72
C LYS A 165 5.81 -17.82 9.01
N MET A 166 6.82 -18.69 8.93
CA MET A 166 7.60 -19.10 10.11
C MET A 166 8.30 -17.91 10.77
N ARG A 167 8.84 -16.97 9.99
CA ARG A 167 9.62 -15.86 10.55
C ARG A 167 8.77 -14.72 11.10
N LYS A 168 7.59 -14.46 10.51
CA LYS A 168 6.58 -13.55 11.09
C LYS A 168 6.14 -14.00 12.48
N SER A 169 6.02 -15.31 12.69
CA SER A 169 5.79 -15.89 14.03
C SER A 169 6.92 -15.54 15.01
N LEU A 170 8.18 -15.69 14.58
CA LEU A 170 9.36 -15.40 15.41
C LEU A 170 9.52 -13.91 15.73
N SER A 171 9.26 -13.00 14.78
CA SER A 171 9.33 -11.55 15.04
C SER A 171 8.25 -11.10 16.03
N THR A 172 7.04 -11.64 15.89
CA THR A 172 5.93 -11.36 16.80
C THR A 172 6.21 -11.90 18.20
N GLN A 173 6.87 -13.06 18.31
CA GLN A 173 7.31 -13.60 19.60
C GLN A 173 8.41 -12.73 20.24
N SER A 174 9.40 -12.28 19.46
CA SER A 174 10.47 -11.40 19.95
C SER A 174 9.95 -10.05 20.45
N GLU A 175 9.00 -9.42 19.74
CA GLU A 175 8.36 -8.18 20.18
C GLU A 175 7.53 -8.36 21.46
N LYS A 176 6.82 -9.49 21.59
CA LYS A 176 6.11 -9.84 22.83
C LYS A 176 7.07 -10.05 24.00
N PHE A 177 8.17 -10.76 23.77
CA PHE A 177 9.20 -11.01 24.78
C PHE A 177 9.87 -9.72 25.24
N SER A 178 10.19 -8.83 24.30
CA SER A 178 10.80 -7.52 24.59
C SER A 178 9.88 -6.61 25.40
N ARG A 179 8.56 -6.65 25.14
CA ARG A 179 7.56 -5.92 25.94
C ARG A 179 7.41 -6.47 27.35
N MET A 180 7.49 -7.78 27.51
CA MET A 180 7.40 -8.46 28.81
C MET A 180 8.62 -8.20 29.72
N LEU A 181 9.76 -7.78 29.16
CA LEU A 181 10.96 -7.39 29.91
C LEU A 181 10.98 -5.91 30.29
N LEU A 182 10.02 -5.11 29.81
CA LEU A 182 9.91 -3.66 30.06
C LEU A 182 8.70 -3.29 30.95
N GLU A 183 7.95 -4.30 31.42
CA GLU A 183 6.92 -4.20 32.45
C GLU A 183 7.44 -4.79 33.77
#